data_AF-A0A2S2QHG5-F1
#
_entry.id   AF-A0A2S2QHG5-F1
#
_cell.length_a   1.000
_cell.length_b   1.000
_cell.length_c   1.000
_cell.angle_alpha   90.00
_cell.angle_beta   90.00
_cell.angle_gamma   90.00
#
_symmetry.space_group_name_H-M   'P 1'
#
loop_
_entity.id
_entity.type
_entity.pdbx_description
1 polymer ?
#
loop_
_entity_poly.entity_id
_entity_poly.type
_entity_poly.pdbx_seq_one_letter_code
_entity_poly.pdbx_strand_id
1 'polypeptide(L)'
;MAQGQALICRLLASSVSVAHKAGKIIRDVMQKGDLGIIDKGENDLQTEADRSAQRCIVASFKNLYPNINIIAEEVDKISQNLDVPEDWLITELDQKILDLECPKSLTNITEDQ
;
A
#
# COMPACT_ATOMS: atom_id res chain seq x y z
N MET A 1 12.79 9.37 -13.05
CA MET A 1 12.65 8.85 -11.68
C MET A 1 13.07 9.94 -10.72
N ALA A 2 12.27 10.21 -9.68
CA ALA A 2 12.40 11.30 -8.71
C ALA A 2 13.56 11.07 -7.70
N GLN A 3 14.76 10.78 -8.22
CA GLN A 3 15.91 10.36 -7.41
C GLN A 3 16.50 11.50 -6.55
N GLY A 4 15.98 12.73 -6.66
CA GLY A 4 16.44 13.91 -5.91
C GLY A 4 15.57 14.32 -4.71
N GLN A 5 14.32 13.84 -4.62
CA GLN A 5 13.42 14.21 -3.52
C GLN A 5 13.64 13.31 -2.30
N ALA A 6 13.46 13.85 -1.08
CA ALA A 6 13.61 13.08 0.17
C ALA A 6 12.72 11.83 0.21
N LEU A 7 13.21 10.74 0.81
CA LEU A 7 12.49 9.47 0.89
C LEU A 7 11.09 9.62 1.47
N ILE A 8 10.95 10.40 2.55
CA ILE A 8 9.65 10.64 3.20
C ILE A 8 8.63 11.30 2.25
N CYS A 9 9.04 12.28 1.43
CA CYS A 9 8.15 12.88 0.44
C CYS A 9 7.74 11.87 -0.63
N ARG A 10 8.66 11.00 -1.07
CA ARG A 10 8.35 9.95 -2.04
C ARG A 10 7.37 8.91 -1.46
N LEU A 11 7.60 8.47 -0.22
CA LEU A 11 6.71 7.55 0.51
C LEU A 11 5.32 8.15 0.67
N LEU A 12 5.22 9.42 1.04
CA LEU A 12 3.93 10.10 1.17
C LEU A 12 3.22 10.23 -0.18
N ALA A 13 3.96 10.59 -1.24
CA ALA A 13 3.41 10.74 -2.59
C ALA A 13 2.92 9.40 -3.17
N SER A 14 3.68 8.31 -2.97
CA SER A 14 3.24 6.96 -3.36
C SER A 14 2.07 6.48 -2.51
N SER A 15 2.03 6.81 -1.20
CA SER A 15 0.91 6.45 -0.32
C SER A 15 -0.43 6.95 -0.84
N VAL A 16 -0.48 8.17 -1.39
CA VAL A 16 -1.71 8.72 -1.99
C VAL A 16 -2.14 7.90 -3.21
N SER A 17 -1.23 7.66 -4.15
CA SER A 17 -1.52 6.88 -5.36
C SER A 17 -1.95 5.45 -5.03
N VAL A 18 -1.24 4.79 -4.12
CA VAL A 18 -1.52 3.42 -3.67
C VAL A 18 -2.88 3.36 -2.96
N ALA A 19 -3.18 4.33 -2.09
CA ALA A 19 -4.47 4.40 -1.40
C ALA A 19 -5.66 4.56 -2.37
N HIS A 20 -5.48 5.32 -3.47
CA HIS A 20 -6.52 5.40 -4.50
C HIS A 20 -6.80 4.05 -5.18
N LYS A 21 -5.76 3.26 -5.49
CA LYS A 21 -5.94 1.93 -6.07
C LYS A 21 -6.55 0.96 -5.06
N ALA A 22 -6.07 0.93 -3.82
CA ALA A 22 -6.67 0.12 -2.75
C ALA A 22 -8.15 0.46 -2.55
N GLY A 23 -8.49 1.76 -2.52
CA GLY A 23 -9.87 2.22 -2.44
C GLY A 23 -10.73 1.78 -3.64
N LYS A 24 -10.15 1.71 -4.85
CA LYS A 24 -10.84 1.13 -6.02
C LYS A 24 -11.11 -0.36 -5.81
N ILE A 25 -10.11 -1.13 -5.39
CA ILE A 25 -10.26 -2.57 -5.11
C ILE A 25 -11.37 -2.83 -4.09
N ILE A 26 -11.42 -2.07 -3.01
CA ILE A 26 -12.48 -2.18 -1.98
C ILE A 26 -13.86 -1.94 -2.60
N ARG A 27 -14.01 -0.90 -3.43
CA ARG A 27 -15.29 -0.61 -4.11
C ARG A 27 -15.66 -1.70 -5.11
N ASP A 28 -14.70 -2.26 -5.82
CA ASP A 28 -14.91 -3.32 -6.79
C ASP A 28 -15.40 -4.61 -6.09
N VAL A 29 -14.82 -4.97 -4.94
CA VAL A 29 -15.31 -6.08 -4.09
C VAL A 29 -16.73 -5.82 -3.60
N MET A 30 -17.01 -4.61 -3.11
CA MET A 30 -18.37 -4.24 -2.67
C MET A 30 -19.39 -4.33 -3.82
N GLN A 31 -19.03 -3.88 -5.03
CA GLN A 31 -19.89 -3.93 -6.21
C GLN A 31 -20.14 -5.35 -6.71
N LYS A 32 -19.14 -6.25 -6.60
CA LYS A 32 -19.28 -7.68 -6.90
C LYS A 32 -20.32 -8.35 -5.99
N GLY A 33 -20.51 -7.85 -4.77
CA GLY A 33 -21.54 -8.29 -3.82
C GLY A 33 -21.18 -9.56 -3.03
N ASP A 34 -20.20 -10.33 -3.50
CA ASP A 34 -19.57 -11.41 -2.74
C ASP A 34 -18.35 -10.86 -1.99
N LEU A 35 -18.51 -10.67 -0.68
CA LEU A 35 -17.48 -10.09 0.18
C LEU A 35 -16.40 -11.09 0.59
N GLY A 36 -16.56 -12.39 0.30
CA GLY A 36 -15.56 -13.42 0.64
C GLY A 36 -15.15 -13.39 2.12
N ILE A 37 -16.13 -13.31 3.02
CA ILE A 37 -15.92 -13.16 4.47
C ILE A 37 -15.25 -14.42 5.04
N ILE A 38 -14.22 -14.20 5.86
CA ILE A 38 -13.55 -15.19 6.69
C ILE A 38 -13.78 -14.79 8.15
N ASP A 39 -14.22 -15.76 8.95
CA ASP A 39 -14.32 -15.64 10.41
C ASP A 39 -13.02 -16.15 11.03
N LYS A 40 -12.24 -15.24 11.63
CA LYS A 40 -10.96 -15.53 12.30
C LYS A 40 -11.14 -15.81 13.80
N GLY A 41 -12.37 -15.70 14.33
CA GLY A 41 -12.69 -15.91 15.74
C GLY A 41 -13.75 -14.95 16.26
N GLU A 42 -13.82 -14.82 17.58
CA GLU A 42 -14.89 -14.05 18.23
C GLU A 42 -14.85 -12.56 17.83
N ASN A 43 -15.81 -12.16 16.98
CA ASN A 43 -15.93 -10.82 16.41
C ASN A 43 -14.73 -10.37 15.54
N ASP A 44 -14.03 -11.31 14.92
CA ASP A 44 -12.88 -11.03 14.06
C ASP A 44 -13.19 -11.44 12.61
N LEU A 45 -13.92 -10.59 11.91
CA LEU A 45 -14.32 -10.80 10.52
C LEU A 45 -13.34 -10.11 9.57
N GLN A 46 -12.97 -10.81 8.51
CA GLN A 46 -12.10 -10.32 7.44
C GLN A 46 -12.76 -10.55 6.08
N THR A 47 -12.73 -9.57 5.19
CA THR A 47 -13.31 -9.66 3.85
C THR A 47 -12.25 -9.81 2.75
N GLU A 48 -12.69 -10.11 1.53
CA GLU A 48 -11.85 -10.05 0.33
C GLU A 48 -11.29 -8.64 0.10
N ALA A 49 -12.02 -7.60 0.52
CA ALA A 49 -11.58 -6.21 0.40
C ALA A 49 -10.34 -5.95 1.26
N ASP A 50 -10.32 -6.44 2.51
CA ASP A 50 -9.20 -6.25 3.45
C ASP A 50 -7.93 -6.93 2.92
N ARG A 51 -8.05 -8.22 2.56
CA ARG A 51 -6.93 -8.99 1.99
C ARG A 51 -6.41 -8.36 0.69
N SER A 52 -7.30 -7.96 -0.21
CA SER A 52 -6.91 -7.46 -1.54
C SER A 52 -6.30 -6.06 -1.48
N ALA A 53 -6.87 -5.18 -0.65
CA ALA A 53 -6.32 -3.85 -0.40
C ALA A 53 -4.91 -3.95 0.22
N GLN A 54 -4.74 -4.79 1.25
CA GLN A 54 -3.43 -5.00 1.87
C GLN A 54 -2.40 -5.52 0.84
N ARG A 55 -2.75 -6.53 0.04
CA ARG A 55 -1.84 -7.07 -0.98
C ARG A 55 -1.41 -6.01 -1.99
N CYS A 56 -2.34 -5.19 -2.47
CA CYS A 56 -2.03 -4.06 -3.36
C CYS A 56 -1.06 -3.07 -2.71
N ILE A 57 -1.33 -2.69 -1.45
CA ILE A 57 -0.49 -1.77 -0.68
C ILE A 57 0.93 -2.33 -0.51
N VAL A 58 1.04 -3.52 0.08
CA VAL A 58 2.33 -4.14 0.42
C VAL A 58 3.14 -4.43 -0.84
N ALA A 59 2.53 -4.99 -1.88
CA ALA A 59 3.23 -5.29 -3.12
C ALA A 59 3.74 -4.02 -3.82
N SER A 60 2.92 -2.96 -3.88
CA SER A 60 3.33 -1.68 -4.49
C SER A 60 4.50 -1.05 -3.73
N PHE A 61 4.42 -1.02 -2.39
CA PHE A 61 5.51 -0.46 -1.58
C PHE A 61 6.78 -1.30 -1.63
N LYS A 62 6.70 -2.63 -1.61
CA LYS A 62 7.88 -3.50 -1.75
C LYS A 62 8.52 -3.40 -3.13
N ASN A 63 7.74 -3.10 -4.16
CA ASN A 63 8.26 -2.84 -5.51
C ASN A 63 8.99 -1.48 -5.59
N LEU A 64 8.48 -0.45 -4.90
CA LEU A 64 9.08 0.90 -4.91
C LEU A 64 10.25 1.07 -3.92
N TYR A 65 10.16 0.44 -2.76
CA TYR A 65 11.06 0.60 -1.62
C TYR A 65 11.33 -0.78 -1.00
N PRO A 66 12.26 -1.56 -1.59
CA PRO A 66 12.47 -2.95 -1.21
C PRO A 66 12.84 -3.16 0.27
N ASN A 67 13.51 -2.16 0.89
CA ASN A 67 14.09 -2.31 2.22
C ASN A 67 13.17 -1.84 3.35
N ILE A 68 12.09 -1.11 3.06
CA ILE A 68 11.20 -0.64 4.12
C ILE A 68 10.50 -1.81 4.81
N ASN A 69 10.33 -1.70 6.12
CA ASN A 69 9.57 -2.66 6.90
C ASN A 69 8.10 -2.25 6.93
N ILE A 70 7.22 -3.19 6.58
CA ILE A 70 5.77 -2.99 6.57
C ILE A 70 5.16 -3.97 7.55
N ILE A 71 4.47 -3.45 8.56
CA ILE A 71 3.66 -4.24 9.49
C ILE A 71 2.22 -4.10 9.01
N ALA A 72 1.60 -5.22 8.67
CA ALA A 72 0.25 -5.26 8.14
C ALA A 72 -0.62 -6.16 9.02
N GLU A 73 -1.91 -5.86 9.10
CA GLU A 73 -2.86 -6.53 10.01
C GLU A 73 -3.13 -7.98 9.59
N GLU A 74 -3.35 -8.20 8.29
CA GLU A 74 -3.75 -9.51 7.81
C GLU A 74 -2.54 -10.41 7.64
N VAL A 75 -2.49 -11.47 8.44
CA VAL A 75 -1.35 -12.41 8.51
C VAL A 75 -1.64 -13.77 7.88
N ASP A 76 -2.74 -13.89 7.14
CA ASP A 76 -3.09 -15.13 6.46
C ASP A 76 -2.22 -15.37 5.21
N LYS A 77 -2.17 -16.62 4.74
CA LYS A 77 -1.34 -16.99 3.59
C LYS A 77 -1.70 -16.24 2.30
N ILE A 78 -2.97 -15.84 2.15
CA ILE A 78 -3.44 -15.13 0.96
C ILE A 78 -2.96 -13.69 1.02
N SER A 79 -3.15 -13.01 2.16
CA SER A 79 -2.73 -11.62 2.36
C SER A 79 -1.21 -11.42 2.30
N GLN A 80 -0.43 -12.46 2.61
CA GLN A 80 1.04 -12.44 2.52
C GLN A 80 1.58 -12.75 1.12
N ASN A 81 0.76 -13.27 0.19
CA ASN A 81 1.19 -13.53 -1.17
C ASN A 81 1.21 -12.23 -2.00
N LEU A 82 2.41 -11.75 -2.33
CA LEU A 82 2.64 -10.53 -3.09
C LEU A 82 2.64 -10.73 -4.62
N ASP A 83 2.37 -11.94 -5.10
CA ASP A 83 2.05 -12.19 -6.50
C ASP A 83 0.65 -11.64 -6.80
N VAL A 84 0.60 -10.38 -7.23
CA VAL A 84 -0.62 -9.62 -7.52
C VAL A 84 -0.68 -9.27 -9.02
N PRO A 85 -1.87 -9.01 -9.58
CA PRO A 85 -1.98 -8.50 -10.94
C PRO A 85 -1.10 -7.26 -11.16
N GLU A 86 -0.46 -7.15 -12.33
CA GLU A 86 0.43 -6.02 -12.64
C GLU A 86 -0.29 -4.67 -12.51
N ASP A 87 -1.58 -4.60 -12.85
CA ASP A 87 -2.38 -3.38 -12.74
C ASP A 87 -2.65 -2.95 -11.28
N TRP A 88 -2.35 -3.81 -10.29
CA TRP A 88 -2.39 -3.49 -8.87
C TRP A 88 -1.11 -2.84 -8.37
N LEU A 89 0.00 -2.96 -9.11
CA LEU A 89 1.29 -2.38 -8.73
C LEU A 89 1.31 -0.90 -9.12
N ILE A 90 1.21 -0.04 -8.11
CA ILE A 90 1.26 1.40 -8.31
C ILE A 90 2.70 1.89 -8.16
N THR A 91 3.20 2.52 -9.22
CA THR A 91 4.53 3.16 -9.25
C THR A 91 4.46 4.69 -9.39
N GLU A 92 3.25 5.22 -9.55
CA GLU A 92 2.99 6.66 -9.70
C GLU A 92 3.15 7.38 -8.36
N LEU A 93 3.70 8.59 -8.42
CA LEU A 93 3.82 9.48 -7.27
C LEU A 93 2.86 10.66 -7.46
N ASP A 94 2.07 10.98 -6.43
CA ASP A 94 1.28 12.21 -6.47
C ASP A 94 2.21 13.42 -6.52
N GLN A 95 2.20 14.14 -7.65
CA GLN A 95 3.14 15.23 -7.89
C GLN A 95 2.96 16.38 -6.89
N LYS A 96 1.73 16.67 -6.46
CA LYS A 96 1.47 17.76 -5.51
C LYS A 96 2.08 17.47 -4.15
N ILE A 97 2.05 16.20 -3.75
CA ILE A 97 2.66 15.73 -2.51
C ILE A 97 4.17 15.66 -2.64
N LEU A 98 4.67 15.21 -3.79
CA LEU A 98 6.11 15.12 -4.07
C LEU A 98 6.80 16.49 -4.02
N ASP A 99 6.08 17.55 -4.41
CA ASP A 99 6.57 18.93 -4.42
C ASP A 99 6.51 19.62 -3.03
N LEU A 100 6.03 18.95 -1.99
CA LEU A 100 6.03 19.50 -0.64
C LEU A 100 7.45 19.62 -0.08
N GLU A 101 7.71 20.69 0.67
CA GLU A 101 8.98 20.88 1.35
C GLU A 101 9.15 19.82 2.46
N CYS A 102 10.23 19.04 2.36
CA CYS A 102 10.56 18.06 3.38
C CYS A 102 11.06 18.77 4.65
N PRO A 103 10.52 18.45 5.84
CA PRO A 103 11.11 18.91 7.09
C PRO A 103 12.59 18.54 7.18
N LYS A 104 13.43 19.49 7.62
CA LYS A 104 14.89 19.31 7.70
C LYS A 104 15.32 18.09 8.52
N SER A 105 14.56 17.75 9.56
CA SER A 105 14.80 16.59 10.41
C SER A 105 14.55 15.24 9.70
N LEU A 106 13.82 15.23 8.59
CA LEU A 106 13.41 14.02 7.86
C LEU A 106 14.05 13.90 6.47
N THR A 107 14.85 14.89 6.05
CA THR A 107 15.40 14.97 4.68
C THR A 107 16.34 13.81 4.34
N ASN A 108 17.12 13.35 5.32
CA ASN A 108 18.18 12.35 5.12
C ASN A 108 17.77 10.94 5.55
N ILE A 109 16.47 10.68 5.76
CA ILE A 109 16.00 9.34 6.13
C ILE A 109 16.21 8.36 4.97
N THR A 110 16.73 7.18 5.27
CA THR A 110 16.90 6.05 4.34
C THR A 110 15.98 4.89 4.72
N GLU A 111 15.81 3.92 3.81
CA GLU A 111 14.91 2.78 4.05
C GLU A 111 15.36 1.86 5.19
N ASP A 112 16.66 1.87 5.52
CA ASP A 112 17.27 0.98 6.52
C ASP A 112 17.27 1.55 7.96
N GLN A 113 16.63 2.70 8.20
CA GLN A 113 16.52 3.36 9.52
C GLN A 113 15.18 3.09 10.18
#